data_AF-A0A7C6SQU4-F1
#
_entry.id   AF-A0A7C6SQU4-F1
#
_cell.length_a   1.000
_cell.length_b   1.000
_cell.length_c   1.000
_cell.angle_alpha   90.00
_cell.angle_beta   90.00
_cell.angle_gamma   90.00
#
_symmetry.space_group_name_H-M   'P 1'
#
loop_
_entity.id
_entity.type
_entity.pdbx_description
1 polymer ?
#
loop_
_entity_poly.entity_id
_entity_poly.type
_entity_poly.pdbx_seq_one_letter_code
_entity_poly.pdbx_strand_id
1 'polypeptide(L)'
;WRGETWFTFRIGKLWGIVVDCGEDKRDTDPEYGGVVDCRGMRLKETEFLRDVIRRQEEEYNAPGVKTRIAISHMPFCTKQVTMNLEKFTIETEIFQEWTVLLNEMKLDAMLCGHMHWLGVVEPGSVDMQWNANFPVIIGAGVYKDRQSCRNKEHLGAKYAGSGLILNDHELRVETVDERGQHNTLFVKKCE
;
A
#
# COMPACT_ATOMS: atom_id res chain seq x y z
N TRP A 1 3.43 0.53 24.79
CA TRP A 1 3.64 1.20 23.50
C TRP A 1 5.13 1.18 23.21
N ARG A 2 5.59 0.52 22.13
CA ARG A 2 7.02 0.40 21.77
C ARG A 2 7.51 1.47 20.78
N GLY A 3 6.63 2.38 20.37
CA GLY A 3 6.94 3.43 19.38
C GLY A 3 7.01 2.91 17.94
N GLU A 4 6.64 1.66 17.71
CA GLU A 4 6.56 1.03 16.39
C GLU A 4 5.30 1.53 15.66
N THR A 5 5.44 1.81 14.37
CA THR A 5 4.39 2.34 13.48
C THR A 5 3.78 1.26 12.56
N TRP A 6 4.31 0.04 12.62
CA TRP A 6 3.76 -1.16 11.98
C TRP A 6 3.00 -2.02 13.00
N PHE A 7 1.87 -2.59 12.59
CA PHE A 7 1.03 -3.44 13.45
C PHE A 7 -0.02 -4.19 12.63
N THR A 8 -0.57 -5.26 13.21
CA THR A 8 -1.80 -5.88 12.70
C THR A 8 -3.01 -5.39 13.47
N PHE A 9 -4.18 -5.43 12.83
CA PHE A 9 -5.44 -5.09 13.47
C PHE A 9 -6.57 -5.98 12.95
N ARG A 10 -7.64 -6.06 13.72
CA ARG A 10 -8.84 -6.79 13.35
C ARG A 10 -10.09 -5.98 13.66
N ILE A 11 -10.95 -5.82 12.66
CA ILE A 11 -12.25 -5.15 12.78
C ILE A 11 -13.31 -6.09 12.22
N GLY A 12 -13.97 -6.85 13.09
CA GLY A 12 -14.93 -7.89 12.69
C GLY A 12 -14.29 -8.97 11.82
N LYS A 13 -14.73 -9.07 10.56
CA LYS A 13 -14.23 -10.04 9.56
C LYS A 13 -13.01 -9.53 8.77
N LEU A 14 -12.63 -8.27 8.96
CA LEU A 14 -11.43 -7.67 8.37
C LEU A 14 -10.23 -7.91 9.27
N TRP A 15 -9.16 -8.45 8.70
CA TRP A 15 -7.81 -8.39 9.24
C TRP A 15 -6.98 -7.45 8.37
N GLY A 16 -6.13 -6.65 9.00
CA GLY A 16 -5.25 -5.73 8.29
C GLY A 16 -3.86 -5.70 8.88
N ILE A 17 -2.88 -5.39 8.04
CA ILE A 17 -1.50 -5.12 8.44
C ILE A 17 -1.08 -3.74 7.95
N VAL A 18 -0.51 -2.95 8.84
CA VAL A 18 0.09 -1.66 8.54
C VAL A 18 1.60 -1.87 8.44
N VAL A 19 2.17 -1.47 7.30
CA VAL A 19 3.61 -1.44 7.07
C VAL A 19 4.07 -0.02 6.80
N ASP A 20 5.04 0.46 7.57
CA ASP A 20 5.52 1.84 7.53
C ASP A 20 6.39 2.06 6.28
N CYS A 21 7.35 1.16 6.03
CA CYS A 21 8.34 1.24 4.95
C CYS A 21 9.36 2.38 5.07
N GLY A 22 9.11 3.40 5.89
CA GLY A 22 9.94 4.60 5.96
C GLY A 22 9.91 5.41 4.67
N GLU A 23 10.99 6.16 4.44
CA GLU A 23 11.06 7.16 3.38
C GLU A 23 11.56 6.62 2.02
N ASP A 24 11.37 7.40 0.96
CA ASP A 24 11.55 7.03 -0.45
C ASP A 24 13.00 7.04 -0.97
N LYS A 25 13.96 7.51 -0.19
CA LYS A 25 15.39 7.59 -0.54
C LYS A 25 16.25 6.93 0.53
N ARG A 26 17.57 6.86 0.26
CA ARG A 26 18.54 6.30 1.21
C ARG A 26 18.65 7.21 2.44
N ASP A 27 18.95 6.63 3.61
CA ASP A 27 19.09 7.39 4.86
C ASP A 27 20.15 8.52 4.79
N THR A 28 21.12 8.38 3.89
CA THR A 28 22.17 9.38 3.63
C THR A 28 21.72 10.54 2.72
N ASP A 29 20.48 10.54 2.23
CA ASP A 29 19.97 11.62 1.39
C ASP A 29 19.96 12.93 2.18
N PRO A 30 20.50 14.04 1.62
CA PRO A 30 20.53 15.33 2.29
C PRO A 30 19.17 15.84 2.76
N GLU A 31 18.07 15.44 2.11
CA GLU A 31 16.70 15.80 2.51
C GLU A 31 16.37 15.38 3.94
N TYR A 32 16.94 14.27 4.42
CA TYR A 32 16.68 13.74 5.75
C TYR A 32 17.62 14.28 6.82
N GLY A 33 18.61 15.11 6.47
CA GLY A 33 19.48 15.78 7.43
C GLY A 33 20.25 14.85 8.39
N GLY A 34 20.37 13.55 8.05
CA GLY A 34 21.01 12.54 8.89
C GLY A 34 20.23 12.13 10.15
N VAL A 35 18.92 12.40 10.23
CA VAL A 35 18.11 12.07 11.42
C VAL A 35 17.30 10.77 11.31
N VAL A 36 17.33 10.11 10.15
CA VAL A 36 16.56 8.88 9.90
C VAL A 36 17.45 7.64 9.89
N ASP A 37 16.88 6.51 10.29
CA ASP A 37 17.45 5.16 10.15
C ASP A 37 16.35 4.24 9.60
N CYS A 38 15.89 4.52 8.38
CA CYS A 38 14.83 3.74 7.77
C CYS A 38 15.31 2.32 7.50
N ARG A 39 16.61 2.09 7.21
CA ARG A 39 17.13 0.73 7.05
C ARG A 39 17.02 -0.09 8.33
N GLY A 40 17.49 0.44 9.46
CA GLY A 40 17.40 -0.25 10.75
C GLY A 40 15.96 -0.50 11.18
N MET A 41 15.06 0.45 10.89
CA MET A 41 13.62 0.27 11.07
C MET A 41 13.06 -0.87 10.20
N ARG A 42 13.35 -0.86 8.90
CA ARG A 42 12.90 -1.90 7.95
C ARG A 42 13.35 -3.29 8.37
N LEU A 43 14.57 -3.45 8.89
CA LEU A 43 15.04 -4.75 9.38
C LEU A 43 14.19 -5.28 10.56
N LYS A 44 13.78 -4.40 11.48
CA LYS A 44 12.87 -4.79 12.57
C LYS A 44 11.47 -5.12 12.05
N GLU A 45 11.00 -4.35 11.07
CA GLU A 45 9.72 -4.58 10.42
C GLU A 45 9.71 -5.87 9.60
N THR A 46 10.83 -6.26 8.97
CA THR A 46 11.01 -7.59 8.35
C THR A 46 10.80 -8.71 9.36
N GLU A 47 11.42 -8.61 10.55
CA GLU A 47 11.20 -9.60 11.61
C GLU A 47 9.73 -9.62 12.05
N PHE A 48 9.10 -8.46 12.20
CA PHE A 48 7.67 -8.38 12.49
C PHE A 48 6.81 -9.10 11.44
N LEU A 49 7.06 -8.92 10.14
CA LEU A 49 6.34 -9.63 9.08
C LEU A 49 6.52 -11.16 9.20
N ARG A 50 7.75 -11.61 9.48
CA ARG A 50 8.04 -13.03 9.72
C ARG A 50 7.31 -13.55 10.97
N ASP A 51 7.23 -12.74 12.03
CA ASP A 51 6.52 -13.08 13.26
C ASP A 51 5.00 -13.21 13.04
N VAL A 52 4.41 -12.34 12.23
CA VAL A 52 3.00 -12.40 11.84
C VAL A 52 2.71 -13.71 11.09
N ILE A 53 3.57 -14.10 10.14
CA ILE A 53 3.43 -15.37 9.41
C ILE A 53 3.54 -16.58 10.36
N ARG A 54 4.49 -16.55 11.31
CA ARG A 54 4.61 -17.63 12.31
C ARG A 54 3.35 -17.76 13.18
N ARG A 55 2.63 -16.66 13.41
CA ARG A 55 1.37 -16.60 14.17
C ARG A 55 0.14 -16.56 13.27
N GLN A 56 0.21 -17.04 12.03
CA GLN A 56 -0.86 -16.89 11.03
C GLN A 56 -2.25 -17.32 11.52
N GLU A 57 -2.35 -18.38 12.35
CA GLU A 57 -3.61 -18.89 12.91
C GLU A 57 -4.25 -17.94 13.95
N GLU A 58 -3.46 -17.04 14.53
CA GLU A 58 -3.93 -15.96 15.42
C GLU A 58 -4.15 -14.65 14.65
N GLU A 59 -3.68 -14.57 13.41
CA GLU A 59 -3.65 -13.39 12.55
C GLU A 59 -4.62 -13.55 11.36
N TYR A 60 -4.10 -13.63 10.13
CA TYR A 60 -4.90 -13.62 8.91
C TYR A 60 -5.65 -14.93 8.62
N ASN A 61 -5.27 -16.05 9.25
CA ASN A 61 -6.02 -17.32 9.20
C ASN A 61 -6.97 -17.50 10.38
N ALA A 62 -7.01 -16.55 11.34
CA ALA A 62 -7.85 -16.68 12.51
C ALA A 62 -9.33 -16.88 12.13
N PRO A 63 -10.09 -17.71 12.88
CA PRO A 63 -11.49 -17.98 12.57
C PRO A 63 -12.32 -16.71 12.42
N GLY A 64 -13.07 -16.62 11.32
CA GLY A 64 -13.95 -15.49 11.01
C GLY A 64 -13.28 -14.34 10.25
N VAL A 65 -11.97 -14.37 10.01
CA VAL A 65 -11.33 -13.47 9.03
C VAL A 65 -11.80 -13.86 7.62
N LYS A 66 -12.36 -12.90 6.89
CA LYS A 66 -12.80 -13.05 5.50
C LYS A 66 -12.09 -12.11 4.55
N THR A 67 -11.66 -10.95 5.04
CA THR A 67 -10.99 -9.92 4.26
C THR A 67 -9.65 -9.59 4.87
N ARG A 68 -8.62 -9.44 4.04
CA ARG A 68 -7.22 -9.24 4.41
C ARG A 68 -6.66 -8.07 3.63
N ILE A 69 -6.20 -7.02 4.30
CA ILE A 69 -5.63 -5.85 3.62
C ILE A 69 -4.24 -5.52 4.16
N ALA A 70 -3.40 -4.93 3.30
CA ALA A 70 -2.23 -4.19 3.76
C ALA A 70 -2.46 -2.69 3.60
N ILE A 71 -1.84 -1.89 4.46
CA ILE A 71 -1.81 -0.45 4.37
C ILE A 71 -0.34 -0.03 4.43
N SER A 72 0.08 0.78 3.47
CA SER A 72 1.37 1.46 3.51
C SER A 72 1.23 2.88 3.00
N HIS A 73 2.12 3.78 3.40
CA HIS A 73 2.25 5.02 2.64
C HIS A 73 2.86 4.75 1.25
N MET A 74 3.88 3.89 1.19
CA MET A 74 4.70 3.64 0.02
C MET A 74 4.16 2.46 -0.80
N PRO A 75 3.88 2.62 -2.11
CA PRO A 75 3.58 1.50 -3.00
C PRO A 75 4.86 0.77 -3.43
N PHE A 76 5.65 0.31 -2.44
CA PHE A 76 7.02 -0.17 -2.64
C PHE A 76 7.10 -1.30 -3.68
N CYS A 77 6.09 -2.18 -3.74
CA CYS A 77 6.06 -3.31 -4.68
C CYS A 77 5.71 -2.95 -6.12
N THR A 78 5.55 -1.67 -6.43
CA THR A 78 5.20 -1.18 -7.77
C THR A 78 6.32 -0.32 -8.35
N LYS A 79 6.44 -0.31 -9.68
CA LYS A 79 7.38 0.58 -10.40
C LYS A 79 6.96 2.05 -10.34
N GLN A 80 5.77 2.35 -9.81
CA GLN A 80 5.30 3.73 -9.64
C GLN A 80 6.25 4.49 -8.71
N VAL A 81 6.70 3.86 -7.62
CA VAL A 81 7.54 4.49 -6.59
C VAL A 81 8.93 4.87 -7.10
N THR A 82 9.53 4.06 -7.98
CA THR A 82 10.87 4.33 -8.48
C THR A 82 10.88 5.49 -9.48
N MET A 83 9.75 5.75 -10.15
CA MET A 83 9.62 6.74 -11.22
C MET A 83 10.70 6.63 -12.31
N ASN A 84 11.33 5.45 -12.47
CA ASN A 84 12.53 5.23 -13.30
C ASN A 84 13.74 6.13 -12.90
N LEU A 85 13.86 6.47 -11.62
CA LEU A 85 14.96 7.27 -11.07
C LEU A 85 15.73 6.47 -10.02
N GLU A 86 17.05 6.46 -10.14
CA GLU A 86 17.94 5.71 -9.24
C GLU A 86 17.79 6.13 -7.78
N LYS A 87 17.58 7.42 -7.51
CA LYS A 87 17.43 7.94 -6.13
C LYS A 87 16.24 7.35 -5.36
N PHE A 88 15.22 6.88 -6.07
CA PHE A 88 14.03 6.23 -5.49
C PHE A 88 14.08 4.70 -5.62
N THR A 89 15.19 4.15 -6.13
CA THR A 89 15.42 2.71 -6.26
C THR A 89 16.31 2.26 -5.11
N ILE A 90 15.69 2.06 -3.94
CA ILE A 90 16.35 1.73 -2.68
C ILE A 90 15.85 0.41 -2.12
N GLU A 91 16.62 -0.19 -1.21
CA GLU A 91 16.22 -1.36 -0.39
C GLU A 91 15.52 -2.47 -1.19
N THR A 92 16.00 -2.73 -2.42
CA THR A 92 15.36 -3.63 -3.38
C THR A 92 15.22 -5.04 -2.85
N GLU A 93 16.22 -5.54 -2.13
CA GLU A 93 16.23 -6.87 -1.53
C GLU A 93 15.21 -6.97 -0.39
N ILE A 94 15.12 -5.95 0.47
CA ILE A 94 14.16 -5.92 1.59
C ILE A 94 12.74 -5.85 1.04
N PHE A 95 12.46 -4.95 0.10
CA PHE A 95 11.12 -4.79 -0.43
C PHE A 95 10.68 -5.96 -1.32
N GLN A 96 11.62 -6.61 -2.03
CA GLN A 96 11.36 -7.89 -2.68
C GLN A 96 11.00 -8.95 -1.66
N GLU A 97 11.73 -9.05 -0.55
CA GLU A 97 11.42 -9.97 0.54
C GLU A 97 10.04 -9.68 1.13
N TRP A 98 9.73 -8.42 1.45
CA TRP A 98 8.43 -8.03 1.98
C TRP A 98 7.29 -8.39 1.03
N THR A 99 7.51 -8.27 -0.28
CA THR A 99 6.52 -8.72 -1.27
C THR A 99 6.26 -10.22 -1.16
N VAL A 100 7.32 -11.03 -0.99
CA VAL A 100 7.18 -12.48 -0.76
C VAL A 100 6.46 -12.77 0.56
N LEU A 101 6.80 -12.07 1.65
CA LEU A 101 6.16 -12.27 2.95
C LEU A 101 4.67 -11.88 2.92
N LEU A 102 4.32 -10.76 2.28
CA LEU A 102 2.93 -10.33 2.15
C LEU A 102 2.11 -11.26 1.23
N ASN A 103 2.74 -11.91 0.25
CA ASN A 103 2.07 -12.90 -0.58
C ASN A 103 1.54 -14.09 0.23
N GLU A 104 2.24 -14.52 1.28
CA GLU A 104 1.81 -15.60 2.19
C GLU A 104 0.51 -15.25 2.92
N MET A 105 0.25 -13.95 3.12
CA MET A 105 -0.93 -13.45 3.82
C MET A 105 -2.19 -13.48 2.94
N LYS A 106 -2.04 -13.68 1.61
CA LYS A 106 -3.14 -13.72 0.62
C LYS A 106 -4.05 -12.50 0.70
N LEU A 107 -3.44 -11.31 0.60
CA LEU A 107 -4.16 -10.04 0.72
C LEU A 107 -5.21 -9.88 -0.39
N ASP A 108 -6.31 -9.25 -0.06
CA ASP A 108 -7.33 -8.81 -1.01
C ASP A 108 -6.91 -7.56 -1.77
N ALA A 109 -6.21 -6.65 -1.09
CA ALA A 109 -5.61 -5.46 -1.65
C ALA A 109 -4.56 -4.88 -0.69
N MET A 110 -3.66 -4.08 -1.25
CA MET A 110 -2.79 -3.17 -0.50
C MET A 110 -3.18 -1.72 -0.82
N LEU A 111 -3.41 -0.93 0.23
CA LEU A 111 -3.75 0.49 0.11
C LEU A 111 -2.50 1.34 0.31
N CYS A 112 -2.23 2.19 -0.67
CA CYS A 112 -1.03 3.02 -0.74
C CYS A 112 -1.35 4.50 -0.99
N GLY A 113 -0.39 5.35 -0.69
CA GLY A 113 -0.40 6.77 -1.03
C GLY A 113 0.86 7.17 -1.80
N HIS A 114 1.53 8.22 -1.30
CA HIS A 114 2.83 8.74 -1.74
C HIS A 114 2.87 9.36 -3.16
N MET A 115 2.23 8.74 -4.15
CA MET A 115 2.43 9.14 -5.54
C MET A 115 1.71 10.42 -5.96
N HIS A 116 0.75 10.89 -5.15
CA HIS A 116 -0.08 12.06 -5.46
C HIS A 116 -0.93 11.90 -6.76
N TRP A 117 -1.25 10.66 -7.14
CA TRP A 117 -2.21 10.34 -8.20
C TRP A 117 -3.01 9.10 -7.85
N LEU A 118 -4.15 8.91 -8.52
CA LEU A 118 -4.94 7.69 -8.43
C LEU A 118 -4.37 6.61 -9.35
N GLY A 119 -4.32 5.37 -8.90
CA GLY A 119 -3.96 4.24 -9.73
C GLY A 119 -4.24 2.89 -9.08
N VAL A 120 -4.36 1.87 -9.92
CA VAL A 120 -4.42 0.46 -9.50
C VAL A 120 -3.35 -0.30 -10.27
N VAL A 121 -2.50 -1.03 -9.55
CA VAL A 121 -1.52 -1.94 -10.14
C VAL A 121 -1.97 -3.37 -9.82
N GLU A 122 -2.47 -4.05 -10.84
CA GLU A 122 -2.97 -5.43 -10.73
C GLU A 122 -1.83 -6.45 -10.68
N PRO A 123 -2.03 -7.62 -10.03
CA PRO A 123 -1.09 -8.74 -10.10
C PRO A 123 -0.73 -9.10 -11.55
N GLY A 124 0.56 -9.30 -11.82
CA GLY A 124 1.07 -9.61 -13.16
C GLY A 124 1.15 -8.41 -14.13
N SER A 125 0.74 -7.21 -13.71
CA SER A 125 0.94 -5.98 -14.49
C SER A 125 2.43 -5.70 -14.72
N VAL A 126 2.74 -5.07 -15.86
CA VAL A 126 4.10 -4.57 -16.16
C VAL A 126 4.57 -3.50 -15.17
N ASP A 127 3.64 -2.83 -14.50
CA ASP A 127 3.91 -1.82 -13.46
C ASP A 127 4.13 -2.43 -12.07
N MET A 128 3.90 -3.74 -11.92
CA MET A 128 4.26 -4.46 -10.71
C MET A 128 5.78 -4.72 -10.73
N GLN A 129 6.50 -4.28 -9.69
CA GLN A 129 7.97 -4.38 -9.65
C GLN A 129 8.43 -5.78 -9.25
N TRP A 130 7.73 -6.40 -8.30
CA TRP A 130 7.94 -7.78 -7.88
C TRP A 130 6.62 -8.54 -7.96
N ASN A 131 6.64 -9.87 -7.91
CA ASN A 131 5.44 -10.68 -8.13
C ASN A 131 4.48 -10.67 -6.93
N ALA A 132 3.90 -9.51 -6.58
CA ALA A 132 2.81 -9.41 -5.62
C ALA A 132 1.57 -10.12 -6.19
N ASN A 133 0.92 -10.95 -5.38
CA ASN A 133 -0.29 -11.70 -5.75
C ASN A 133 -1.59 -10.95 -5.40
N PHE A 134 -1.47 -9.69 -4.99
CA PHE A 134 -2.57 -8.80 -4.59
C PHE A 134 -2.50 -7.47 -5.35
N PRO A 135 -3.65 -6.82 -5.61
CA PRO A 135 -3.68 -5.50 -6.22
C PRO A 135 -3.16 -4.42 -5.27
N VAL A 136 -2.45 -3.45 -5.83
CA VAL A 136 -1.98 -2.25 -5.11
C VAL A 136 -2.79 -1.05 -5.56
N ILE A 137 -3.51 -0.45 -4.62
CA ILE A 137 -4.40 0.68 -4.88
C ILE A 137 -3.72 1.93 -4.33
N ILE A 138 -3.41 2.86 -5.23
CA ILE A 138 -2.75 4.12 -4.91
C ILE A 138 -3.84 5.18 -4.83
N GLY A 139 -4.11 5.61 -3.60
CA GLY A 139 -4.98 6.72 -3.30
C GLY A 139 -4.20 8.04 -3.12
N ALA A 140 -4.96 9.11 -2.93
CA ALA A 140 -4.51 10.49 -2.79
C ALA A 140 -4.05 11.17 -4.09
N GLY A 141 -4.92 12.04 -4.61
CA GLY A 141 -4.50 13.28 -5.24
C GLY A 141 -4.96 14.42 -4.32
N VAL A 142 -4.10 15.40 -4.04
CA VAL A 142 -4.55 16.72 -3.60
C VAL A 142 -3.74 17.73 -4.42
N TYR A 143 -4.45 18.49 -5.26
CA TYR A 143 -4.04 19.74 -5.93
C TYR A 143 -2.53 20.03 -6.11
N LYS A 144 -2.06 20.04 -7.37
CA LYS A 144 -1.58 21.24 -8.12
C LYS A 144 -0.92 20.81 -9.43
N ASP A 145 -1.52 21.24 -10.55
CA ASP A 145 -0.89 21.56 -11.84
C ASP A 145 -0.06 20.51 -12.60
N ARG A 146 0.25 19.36 -12.00
CA ARG A 146 0.56 18.17 -12.78
C ARG A 146 -0.78 17.66 -13.27
N GLN A 147 -1.04 17.84 -14.57
CA GLN A 147 -2.20 17.28 -15.26
C GLN A 147 -2.62 15.96 -14.62
N SER A 148 -3.92 15.72 -14.56
CA SER A 148 -4.53 14.41 -14.29
C SER A 148 -4.14 13.35 -15.35
N CYS A 149 -2.92 13.41 -15.90
CA CYS A 149 -2.48 12.74 -17.12
C CYS A 149 -2.38 11.22 -17.00
N ARG A 150 -2.69 10.65 -15.82
CA ARG A 150 -2.72 9.19 -15.61
C ARG A 150 -4.11 8.62 -15.35
N ASN A 151 -5.10 9.42 -14.95
CA ASN A 151 -6.49 8.95 -14.91
C ASN A 151 -7.24 9.42 -16.16
N LYS A 152 -7.22 8.58 -17.20
CA LYS A 152 -7.82 8.88 -18.51
C LYS A 152 -9.35 8.97 -18.46
N GLU A 153 -9.98 8.38 -17.45
CA GLU A 153 -11.44 8.34 -17.31
C GLU A 153 -12.00 9.62 -16.69
N HIS A 154 -11.18 10.40 -15.98
CA HIS A 154 -11.60 11.61 -15.26
C HIS A 154 -10.64 12.79 -15.50
N LEU A 155 -10.48 13.16 -16.76
CA LEU A 155 -9.64 14.29 -17.18
C LEU A 155 -10.06 15.59 -16.48
N GLY A 156 -9.15 16.19 -15.71
CA GLY A 156 -9.34 17.47 -15.03
C GLY A 156 -10.00 17.40 -13.64
N ALA A 157 -10.43 16.22 -13.18
CA ALA A 157 -10.95 16.04 -11.83
C ALA A 157 -9.83 16.14 -10.77
N LYS A 158 -10.13 16.77 -9.63
CA LYS A 158 -9.20 16.94 -8.51
C LYS A 158 -9.76 16.22 -7.30
N TYR A 159 -9.19 15.07 -7.02
CA TYR A 159 -9.63 14.27 -5.89
C TYR A 159 -9.28 14.93 -4.56
N ALA A 160 -10.13 14.71 -3.56
CA ALA A 160 -9.96 15.18 -2.19
C ALA A 160 -9.53 14.03 -1.27
N GLY A 161 -9.86 12.78 -1.64
CA GLY A 161 -9.51 11.60 -0.86
C GLY A 161 -10.04 10.30 -1.46
N SER A 162 -9.66 9.19 -0.82
CA SER A 162 -10.11 7.84 -1.14
C SER A 162 -10.73 7.20 0.11
N GLY A 163 -11.85 6.51 -0.05
CA GLY A 163 -12.55 5.78 1.01
C GLY A 163 -12.57 4.29 0.73
N LEU A 164 -12.30 3.49 1.77
CA LEU A 164 -12.46 2.04 1.73
C LEU A 164 -13.87 1.67 2.20
N ILE A 165 -14.58 0.92 1.39
CA ILE A 165 -15.92 0.41 1.68
C ILE A 165 -15.82 -1.11 1.71
N LEU A 166 -16.19 -1.69 2.85
CA LEU A 166 -16.24 -3.14 3.03
C LEU A 166 -17.66 -3.55 3.40
N ASN A 167 -18.19 -4.53 2.68
CA ASN A 167 -19.41 -5.23 3.05
C ASN A 167 -19.24 -6.74 2.84
N ASP A 168 -20.28 -7.53 3.12
CA ASP A 168 -20.23 -8.99 3.03
C ASP A 168 -20.02 -9.53 1.59
N HIS A 169 -20.15 -8.68 0.57
CA HIS A 169 -20.10 -9.06 -0.85
C HIS A 169 -18.94 -8.42 -1.61
N GLU A 170 -18.33 -7.36 -1.10
CA GLU A 170 -17.25 -6.66 -1.79
C GLU A 170 -16.35 -5.82 -0.88
N LEU A 171 -15.11 -5.71 -1.34
CA LEU A 171 -14.15 -4.67 -0.99
C LEU A 171 -14.13 -3.66 -2.13
N ARG A 172 -14.48 -2.40 -1.84
CA ARG A 172 -14.53 -1.32 -2.82
C ARG A 172 -13.70 -0.13 -2.35
N VAL A 173 -12.98 0.50 -3.27
CA VAL A 173 -12.32 1.79 -3.04
C VAL A 173 -13.01 2.85 -3.89
N GLU A 174 -13.55 3.87 -3.22
CA GLU A 174 -14.15 5.03 -3.86
C GLU A 174 -13.27 6.26 -3.68
N THR A 175 -13.41 7.21 -4.58
CA THR A 175 -12.72 8.51 -4.53
C THR A 175 -13.75 9.61 -4.67
N VAL A 176 -13.53 10.72 -3.98
CA VAL A 176 -14.41 11.90 -4.04
C VAL A 176 -13.63 13.06 -4.62
N ASP A 177 -14.18 13.70 -5.65
CA ASP A 177 -13.59 14.89 -6.28
C ASP A 177 -13.97 16.20 -5.60
N GLU A 178 -13.41 17.32 -6.05
CA GLU A 178 -13.66 18.66 -5.51
C GLU A 178 -15.10 19.14 -5.71
N ARG A 179 -15.89 18.42 -6.51
CA ARG A 179 -17.31 18.67 -6.78
C ARG A 179 -18.21 17.72 -5.99
N GLY A 180 -17.65 16.85 -5.15
CA GLY A 180 -18.38 15.84 -4.40
C GLY A 180 -18.83 14.64 -5.23
N GLN A 181 -18.27 14.43 -6.44
CA GLN A 181 -18.59 13.26 -7.25
C GLN A 181 -17.80 12.05 -6.79
N HIS A 182 -18.51 10.95 -6.57
CA HIS A 182 -17.95 9.67 -6.20
C HIS A 182 -17.56 8.88 -7.44
N ASN A 183 -16.35 8.33 -7.45
CA ASN A 183 -15.86 7.45 -8.52
C ASN A 183 -15.27 6.18 -7.93
N THR A 184 -15.66 5.04 -8.49
CA THR A 184 -15.16 3.73 -8.08
C THR A 184 -13.78 3.50 -8.69
N LEU A 185 -12.75 3.39 -7.85
CA LEU A 185 -11.37 3.12 -8.27
C LEU A 185 -11.09 1.62 -8.35
N PHE A 186 -11.67 0.83 -7.46
CA PHE A 186 -11.44 -0.61 -7.38
C PHE A 186 -12.64 -1.32 -6.77
N VAL A 187 -12.96 -2.51 -7.27
CA VAL A 187 -13.94 -3.43 -6.68
C VAL A 187 -13.41 -4.85 -6.75
N LYS A 188 -13.37 -5.52 -5.60
CA LYS A 188 -13.22 -6.97 -5.52
C LYS A 188 -14.47 -7.56 -4.88
N LYS A 189 -15.11 -8.50 -5.57
CA LYS A 189 -16.22 -9.27 -4.98
C LYS A 189 -15.66 -10.30 -4.01
N CYS A 190 -16.24 -10.37 -2.82
CA CYS A 190 -15.99 -11.43 -1.85
C CYS A 190 -16.90 -12.62 -2.19
N GLU A 191 -16.32 -13.81 -2.30
CA GLU A 191 -17.05 -15.08 -2.42
C GLU A 191 -17.53 -15.60 -1.05
#